data_AF-A0AAX0VU60-F1
#
_entry.id   AF-A0AAX0VU60-F1
#
_cell.length_a   1.000
_cell.length_b   1.000
_cell.length_c   1.000
_cell.angle_alpha   90.00
_cell.angle_beta   90.00
_cell.angle_gamma   90.00
#
_symmetry.space_group_name_H-M   'P 1'
#
loop_
_entity.id
_entity.type
_entity.pdbx_description
1 polymer ?
#
loop_
_entity_poly.entity_id
_entity_poly.type
_entity_poly.pdbx_seq_one_letter_code
_entity_poly.pdbx_strand_id
1 'polypeptide(L)'
;MPLRHSLAAVLQSLRMQQGLSQQEISGLLRQQTISELEAARFTATIDTVKDLAISLSISPATLFAMVIAAENQQTTHQVLIDALVEAEALGRANEIMERRPREIEHPRVTAAREKWKAVQALKKDGLTQAEVSRALGYSKGTVWRLWEREPGV
;
A
#
# COMPACT_ATOMS: atom_id res chain seq x y z
N MET A 1 19.02 2.56 -13.33
CA MET A 1 18.28 3.45 -14.27
C MET A 1 16.87 3.66 -13.72
N PRO A 2 16.03 4.55 -14.26
CA PRO A 2 14.62 4.54 -13.88
C PRO A 2 13.95 3.23 -14.33
N LEU A 3 13.22 2.56 -13.43
CA LEU A 3 12.52 1.27 -13.65
C LEU A 3 11.69 1.20 -14.93
N ARG A 4 11.18 2.34 -15.43
CA ARG A 4 10.47 2.42 -16.71
C ARG A 4 11.30 1.95 -17.92
N HIS A 5 12.62 2.05 -17.89
CA HIS A 5 13.49 1.55 -18.97
C HIS A 5 13.56 0.02 -18.95
N SER A 6 13.70 -0.56 -17.76
CA SER A 6 13.67 -2.00 -17.56
C SER A 6 12.30 -2.59 -17.92
N LEU A 7 11.21 -1.89 -17.57
CA LEU A 7 9.86 -2.22 -18.03
C LEU A 7 9.73 -2.17 -19.55
N ALA A 8 10.21 -1.09 -20.18
CA ALA A 8 10.16 -0.93 -21.63
C ALA A 8 10.91 -2.06 -22.36
N ALA A 9 12.11 -2.39 -21.90
CA ALA A 9 12.93 -3.45 -22.48
C ALA A 9 12.30 -4.84 -22.32
N VAL A 10 11.78 -5.16 -21.14
CA VAL A 10 11.09 -6.43 -20.88
C VAL A 10 9.81 -6.55 -21.71
N LEU A 11 9.00 -5.49 -21.77
CA LEU A 11 7.78 -5.45 -22.57
C LEU A 11 8.08 -5.67 -24.05
N GLN A 12 9.05 -4.94 -24.60
CA GLN A 12 9.47 -5.08 -25.98
C GLN A 12 10.00 -6.49 -26.27
N SER A 13 10.83 -7.05 -25.39
CA SER A 13 11.36 -8.40 -25.53
C SER A 13 10.25 -9.46 -25.54
N LEU A 14 9.33 -9.42 -24.58
CA LEU A 14 8.21 -10.36 -24.49
C LEU A 14 7.30 -10.27 -25.71
N ARG A 15 6.96 -9.04 -26.11
CA ARG A 15 6.12 -8.81 -27.30
C ARG A 15 6.78 -9.38 -28.56
N MET A 16 8.06 -9.10 -28.77
CA MET A 16 8.80 -9.58 -29.94
C MET A 16 8.97 -11.10 -29.93
N GLN A 17 9.21 -11.71 -28.77
CA GLN A 17 9.28 -13.18 -28.64
C GLN A 17 7.95 -13.87 -28.98
N GLN A 18 6.82 -13.22 -28.67
CA GLN A 18 5.48 -13.73 -29.02
C GLN A 18 5.05 -13.35 -30.45
N GLY A 19 5.85 -12.58 -31.19
CA GLY A 19 5.51 -12.12 -32.54
C GLY A 19 4.34 -11.12 -32.58
N LEU A 20 4.02 -10.47 -31.47
CA LEU A 20 2.86 -9.58 -31.36
C LEU A 20 3.19 -8.15 -31.78
N SER A 21 2.22 -7.46 -32.36
CA SER A 21 2.25 -6.01 -32.58
C SER A 21 1.82 -5.27 -31.31
N GLN A 22 2.14 -3.96 -31.25
CA GLN A 22 1.68 -3.10 -30.16
C GLN A 22 0.14 -3.00 -30.11
N GLN A 23 -0.53 -3.20 -31.24
CA GLN A 23 -2.00 -3.21 -31.30
C GLN A 23 -2.57 -4.51 -30.73
N GLU A 24 -1.91 -5.66 -30.93
CA GLU A 24 -2.38 -6.94 -30.38
C GLU A 24 -2.24 -7.00 -28.86
N ILE A 25 -1.20 -6.37 -28.30
CA ILE A 25 -1.05 -6.27 -26.84
C ILE A 25 -1.77 -5.06 -26.24
N SER A 26 -2.48 -4.25 -27.05
CA SER A 26 -3.18 -3.07 -26.51
C SER A 26 -4.25 -3.44 -25.52
N GLY A 27 -4.98 -4.55 -25.70
CA GLY A 27 -5.89 -5.09 -24.70
C GLY A 27 -6.82 -4.02 -24.09
N LEU A 28 -6.68 -3.79 -22.78
CA LEU A 28 -7.42 -2.76 -22.02
C LEU A 28 -6.83 -1.34 -22.16
N LEU A 29 -5.62 -1.22 -22.70
CA LEU A 29 -4.87 0.01 -22.93
C LEU A 29 -4.98 0.47 -24.38
N ARG A 30 -4.64 1.74 -24.63
CA ARG A 30 -4.52 2.27 -26.00
C ARG A 30 -3.15 1.91 -26.57
N GLN A 31 -3.09 1.62 -27.87
CA GLN A 31 -1.82 1.37 -28.59
C GLN A 31 -0.78 2.50 -28.36
N GLN A 32 -1.23 3.76 -28.33
CA GLN A 32 -0.35 4.91 -28.03
C GLN A 32 0.35 4.74 -26.67
N THR A 33 -0.37 4.31 -25.64
CA THR A 33 0.18 4.08 -24.30
C THR A 33 1.26 3.00 -24.35
N ILE A 34 1.06 1.94 -25.12
CA ILE A 34 2.07 0.88 -25.31
C ILE A 34 3.31 1.41 -26.03
N SER A 35 3.12 2.22 -27.06
CA SER A 35 4.24 2.87 -27.76
C SER A 35 5.05 3.77 -26.83
N GLU A 36 4.39 4.54 -25.97
CA GLU A 36 5.05 5.41 -24.98
C GLU A 36 5.74 4.62 -23.86
N LEU A 37 5.18 3.47 -23.48
CA LEU A 37 5.78 2.52 -22.54
C LEU A 37 7.05 1.90 -23.11
N GLU A 38 7.00 1.35 -24.33
CA GLU A 38 8.17 0.76 -25.00
C GLU A 38 9.27 1.79 -25.29
N ALA A 39 8.91 3.07 -25.42
CA ALA A 39 9.87 4.16 -25.56
C ALA A 39 10.40 4.69 -24.21
N ALA A 40 10.03 4.09 -23.07
CA ALA A 40 10.37 4.56 -21.72
C ALA A 40 9.97 6.03 -21.44
N ARG A 41 8.96 6.54 -22.14
CA ARG A 41 8.43 7.92 -22.00
C ARG A 41 7.27 8.01 -21.01
N PHE A 42 6.64 6.89 -20.69
CA PHE A 42 5.54 6.81 -19.75
C PHE A 42 5.95 6.05 -18.48
N THR A 43 5.47 6.50 -17.30
CA THR A 43 5.65 5.80 -16.03
C THR A 43 4.38 5.02 -15.74
N ALA A 44 4.47 3.68 -15.79
CA ALA A 44 3.33 2.80 -15.58
C ALA A 44 2.82 2.88 -14.13
N THR A 45 1.49 2.88 -13.95
CA THR A 45 0.87 2.61 -12.66
C THR A 45 0.85 1.10 -12.39
N ILE A 46 0.57 0.68 -11.16
CA ILE A 46 0.39 -0.74 -10.82
C ILE A 46 -0.73 -1.36 -11.67
N ASP A 47 -1.82 -0.63 -11.90
CA ASP A 47 -2.92 -1.08 -12.76
C ASP A 47 -2.48 -1.24 -14.22
N THR A 48 -1.65 -0.33 -14.73
CA THR A 48 -1.09 -0.46 -16.09
C THR A 48 -0.23 -1.72 -16.22
N VAL A 49 0.62 -2.02 -15.23
CA VAL A 49 1.45 -3.23 -15.23
C VAL A 49 0.58 -4.48 -15.17
N LYS A 50 -0.49 -4.47 -14.38
CA LYS A 50 -1.46 -5.56 -14.32
C LYS A 50 -2.14 -5.80 -15.66
N ASP A 51 -2.63 -4.74 -16.32
CA ASP A 51 -3.31 -4.84 -17.60
C ASP A 51 -2.37 -5.37 -18.70
N LEU A 52 -1.12 -4.90 -18.74
CA LEU A 52 -0.10 -5.41 -19.66
C LEU A 52 0.18 -6.90 -19.45
N ALA A 53 0.32 -7.34 -18.20
CA ALA A 53 0.56 -8.74 -17.88
C ALA A 53 -0.59 -9.63 -18.37
N ILE A 54 -1.84 -9.17 -18.17
CA ILE A 54 -3.05 -9.85 -18.69
C ILE A 54 -3.00 -9.94 -20.22
N SER A 55 -2.68 -8.84 -20.92
CA SER A 55 -2.55 -8.84 -22.39
C SER A 55 -1.44 -9.75 -22.92
N LEU A 56 -0.36 -9.93 -22.15
CA LEU A 56 0.74 -10.84 -22.46
C LEU A 56 0.48 -12.28 -21.99
N SER A 57 -0.70 -12.57 -21.45
CA SER A 57 -1.08 -13.89 -20.90
C SER A 57 -0.13 -14.42 -19.81
N ILE A 58 0.42 -13.51 -18.98
CA ILE A 58 1.29 -13.85 -17.84
C ILE A 58 0.77 -13.24 -16.54
N SER A 59 1.29 -13.70 -15.41
CA SER A 59 0.92 -13.10 -14.12
C SER A 59 1.61 -11.72 -13.95
N PRO A 60 0.95 -10.73 -13.32
CA PRO A 60 1.58 -9.45 -12.99
C PRO A 60 2.85 -9.60 -12.15
N ALA A 61 2.88 -10.61 -11.26
CA ALA A 61 4.06 -10.92 -10.45
C ALA A 61 5.24 -11.39 -11.31
N THR A 62 4.99 -12.22 -12.33
CA THR A 62 6.00 -12.66 -13.29
C THR A 62 6.57 -11.48 -14.07
N LEU A 63 5.69 -10.63 -14.62
CA LEU A 63 6.13 -9.43 -15.35
C LEU A 63 6.99 -8.53 -14.46
N PHE A 64 6.52 -8.24 -13.25
CA PHE A 64 7.26 -7.37 -12.34
C PHE A 64 8.60 -7.98 -11.92
N ALA A 65 8.66 -9.29 -11.65
CA ALA A 65 9.92 -9.98 -11.36
C ALA A 65 10.91 -9.90 -12.52
N MET A 66 10.47 -10.02 -13.78
CA MET A 66 11.33 -9.84 -14.96
C MET A 66 11.87 -8.41 -15.05
N VAL A 67 11.07 -7.41 -14.69
CA VAL A 67 11.48 -6.00 -14.68
C VAL A 67 12.53 -5.73 -13.61
N ILE A 68 12.34 -6.25 -12.39
CA ILE A 68 13.36 -6.16 -11.33
C ILE A 68 14.64 -6.91 -11.73
N ALA A 69 14.51 -8.09 -12.32
CA ALA A 69 15.64 -8.87 -12.82
C ALA A 69 16.43 -8.11 -13.88
N ALA A 70 15.75 -7.47 -14.84
CA ALA A 70 16.39 -6.64 -15.86
C ALA A 70 17.08 -5.41 -15.26
N GLU A 71 16.47 -4.73 -14.29
CA GLU A 71 17.07 -3.58 -13.61
C GLU A 71 18.34 -3.97 -12.85
N ASN A 72 18.29 -5.08 -12.11
CA ASN A 72 19.38 -5.53 -11.25
C ASN A 72 20.41 -6.41 -11.99
N GLN A 73 20.20 -6.69 -13.28
CA GLN A 73 21.03 -7.63 -14.06
C GLN A 73 21.12 -9.02 -13.41
N GLN A 74 19.99 -9.50 -12.91
CA GLN A 74 19.82 -10.82 -12.31
C GLN A 74 18.90 -11.69 -13.17
N THR A 75 18.83 -12.98 -12.86
CA THR A 75 17.80 -13.84 -13.47
C THR A 75 16.46 -13.64 -12.77
N THR A 76 15.36 -13.79 -13.51
CA THR A 76 14.01 -13.79 -12.92
C THR A 76 13.87 -14.84 -11.83
N HIS A 77 14.54 -15.98 -11.98
CA HIS A 77 14.58 -17.04 -10.98
C HIS A 77 15.18 -16.56 -9.65
N GLN A 78 16.33 -15.89 -9.69
CA GLN A 78 16.98 -15.37 -8.48
C GLN A 78 16.09 -14.37 -7.75
N VAL A 79 15.50 -13.41 -8.48
CA VAL A 79 14.59 -12.40 -7.91
C VAL A 79 13.39 -13.04 -7.21
N LEU A 80 12.81 -14.09 -7.78
CA LEU A 80 11.66 -14.78 -7.19
C LEU A 80 12.02 -15.54 -5.91
N ILE A 81 13.18 -16.19 -5.89
CA ILE A 81 13.67 -16.89 -4.69
C ILE A 81 13.98 -15.90 -3.58
N ASP A 82 14.69 -14.81 -3.89
CA ASP A 82 15.05 -13.79 -2.90
C ASP A 82 13.80 -13.13 -2.30
N ALA A 83 12.81 -12.79 -3.15
CA ALA A 83 11.55 -12.23 -2.69
C ALA A 83 10.76 -13.19 -1.77
N LEU A 84 10.82 -14.50 -2.04
CA LEU A 84 10.19 -15.50 -1.18
C LEU A 84 10.90 -15.57 0.19
N VAL A 85 12.24 -15.62 0.20
CA VAL A 85 13.04 -15.62 1.44
C VAL A 85 12.76 -14.35 2.27
N GLU A 86 12.66 -13.19 1.63
CA GLU A 86 12.29 -11.94 2.31
C GLU A 86 10.87 -12.01 2.91
N ALA A 87 9.89 -12.53 2.15
CA ALA A 87 8.53 -12.69 2.63
C ALA A 87 8.44 -13.65 3.83
N GLU A 88 9.24 -14.72 3.83
CA GLU A 88 9.36 -15.66 4.95
C GLU A 88 10.00 -15.00 6.17
N ALA A 89 11.09 -14.25 5.98
CA ALA A 89 11.76 -13.51 7.06
C ALA A 89 10.85 -12.45 7.70
N LEU A 90 9.94 -11.86 6.93
CA LEU A 90 8.90 -10.95 7.42
C LEU A 90 7.72 -11.66 8.11
N GLY A 91 7.69 -13.00 8.07
CA GLY A 91 6.58 -13.81 8.57
C GLY A 91 5.30 -13.66 7.74
N ARG A 92 5.38 -13.17 6.50
CA ARG A 92 4.23 -12.84 5.64
C ARG A 92 4.02 -13.82 4.49
N ALA A 93 4.95 -14.73 4.22
CA ALA A 93 4.86 -15.66 3.08
C ALA A 93 3.57 -16.50 3.07
N ASN A 94 3.04 -16.84 4.25
CA ASN A 94 1.84 -17.67 4.40
C ASN A 94 0.61 -16.89 4.90
N GLU A 95 0.70 -15.57 5.00
CA GLU A 95 -0.38 -14.72 5.50
C GLU A 95 -1.20 -14.13 4.36
N ILE A 96 -2.53 -14.17 4.50
CA ILE A 96 -3.42 -13.46 3.59
C ILE A 96 -3.56 -12.01 4.06
N MET A 97 -2.94 -11.09 3.31
CA MET A 97 -3.02 -9.65 3.58
C MET A 97 -4.44 -9.11 3.33
N GLU A 98 -4.86 -8.15 4.15
CA GLU A 98 -6.12 -7.45 3.95
C GLU A 98 -6.07 -6.58 2.68
N ARG A 99 -7.15 -6.63 1.88
CA ARG A 99 -7.23 -5.86 0.62
C ARG A 99 -7.46 -4.37 0.81
N ARG A 100 -8.03 -3.98 1.95
CA ARG A 100 -8.37 -2.59 2.25
C ARG A 100 -7.45 -2.09 3.36
N PRO A 101 -6.83 -0.91 3.21
CA PRO A 101 -6.15 -0.26 4.31
C PRO A 101 -7.11 -0.12 5.49
N ARG A 102 -6.63 -0.40 6.70
CA ARG A 102 -7.36 -0.03 7.90
C ARG A 102 -7.25 1.48 8.10
N GLU A 103 -8.34 2.09 8.52
CA GLU A 103 -8.30 3.49 8.92
C GLU A 103 -7.45 3.60 10.20
N ILE A 104 -6.30 4.24 10.07
CA ILE A 104 -5.43 4.51 11.21
C ILE A 104 -5.95 5.80 11.84
N GLU A 105 -6.63 5.69 12.98
CA GLU A 105 -7.03 6.89 13.74
C GLU A 105 -5.79 7.73 14.04
N HIS A 106 -5.88 9.03 13.73
CA HIS A 106 -4.76 9.95 13.94
C HIS A 106 -4.34 9.92 15.42
N PRO A 107 -3.03 9.88 15.77
CA PRO A 107 -2.53 9.76 17.15
C PRO A 107 -3.14 10.76 18.15
N ARG A 108 -3.51 11.95 17.66
CA ARG A 108 -4.17 12.99 18.46
C ARG A 108 -5.62 12.64 18.84
N VAL A 109 -6.33 11.89 18.00
CA VAL A 109 -7.71 11.44 18.23
C VAL A 109 -7.70 10.27 19.21
N THR A 110 -6.81 9.29 19.04
CA THR A 110 -6.62 8.18 19.99
C THR A 110 -6.24 8.70 21.38
N ALA A 111 -5.25 9.59 21.48
CA ALA A 111 -4.86 10.17 22.77
C ALA A 111 -5.99 10.99 23.43
N ALA A 112 -6.82 11.68 22.65
CA ALA A 112 -7.98 12.38 23.19
C ALA A 112 -9.06 11.40 23.67
N ARG A 113 -9.30 10.31 22.93
CA ARG A 113 -10.27 9.26 23.25
C ARG A 113 -9.87 8.45 24.48
N GLU A 114 -8.58 8.18 24.67
CA GLU A 114 -8.05 7.58 25.90
C GLU A 114 -8.29 8.48 27.12
N LYS A 115 -8.01 9.78 26.99
CA LYS A 115 -8.32 10.77 28.05
C LYS A 115 -9.81 10.83 28.36
N TRP A 116 -10.66 10.76 27.32
CA TRP A 116 -12.10 10.70 27.49
C TRP A 116 -12.53 9.44 28.24
N LYS A 117 -12.04 8.26 27.83
CA LYS A 117 -12.31 6.98 28.52
C LYS A 117 -11.92 7.02 30.00
N ALA A 118 -10.76 7.59 30.31
CA ALA A 118 -10.31 7.75 31.70
C ALA A 118 -11.24 8.67 32.52
N VAL A 119 -11.70 9.78 31.94
CA VAL A 119 -12.66 10.69 32.59
C VAL A 119 -14.02 10.00 32.79
N GLN A 120 -14.53 9.27 31.79
CA GLN A 120 -15.82 8.58 31.87
C GLN A 120 -15.80 7.41 32.86
N ALA A 121 -14.68 6.69 32.99
CA ALA A 121 -14.53 5.64 33.99
C ALA A 121 -14.68 6.19 35.41
N LEU A 122 -13.95 7.26 35.76
CA LEU A 122 -14.05 7.87 37.09
C LEU A 122 -15.41 8.54 37.34
N LYS A 123 -16.05 9.09 36.30
CA LYS A 123 -17.44 9.57 36.38
C LYS A 123 -18.41 8.44 36.73
N LYS A 124 -18.24 7.27 36.10
CA LYS A 124 -19.04 6.08 36.38
C LYS A 124 -18.85 5.58 37.82
N ASP A 125 -17.63 5.74 38.35
CA ASP A 125 -17.30 5.42 39.75
C ASP A 125 -17.85 6.46 40.75
N GLY A 126 -18.59 7.48 40.27
CA GLY A 126 -19.31 8.45 41.10
C GLY A 126 -18.48 9.67 41.50
N LEU A 127 -17.26 9.83 40.99
CA LEU A 127 -16.43 10.99 41.31
C LEU A 127 -17.00 12.26 40.67
N THR A 128 -16.84 13.39 41.37
CA THR A 128 -17.16 14.71 40.86
C THR A 128 -16.08 15.22 39.90
N GLN A 129 -16.42 16.20 39.04
CA GLN A 129 -15.46 16.79 38.08
C GLN A 129 -14.18 17.33 38.76
N ALA A 130 -14.31 17.87 39.98
CA ALA A 130 -13.17 18.40 40.74
C ALA A 130 -12.25 17.29 41.27
N GLU A 131 -12.80 16.12 41.58
CA GLU A 131 -12.04 14.93 42.00
C GLU A 131 -11.37 14.26 40.80
N VAL A 132 -12.07 14.15 39.66
CA VAL A 132 -11.49 13.63 38.41
C VAL A 132 -10.36 14.52 37.91
N SER A 133 -10.49 15.84 37.99
CA SER A 133 -9.41 16.80 37.65
C SER A 133 -8.17 16.59 38.52
N ARG A 134 -8.35 16.34 39.82
CA ARG A 134 -7.25 16.05 40.75
C ARG A 134 -6.65 14.66 40.51
N ALA A 135 -7.47 13.65 40.27
CA ALA A 135 -7.05 12.26 40.09
C ALA A 135 -6.27 12.05 38.78
N LEU A 136 -6.69 12.69 37.69
CA LEU A 136 -6.05 12.55 36.37
C LEU A 136 -5.03 13.65 36.06
N GLY A 137 -4.89 14.66 36.91
CA GLY A 137 -4.00 15.81 36.67
C GLY A 137 -4.41 16.70 35.49
N TYR A 138 -5.67 16.61 35.04
CA TYR A 138 -6.19 17.39 33.92
C TYR A 138 -6.75 18.74 34.38
N SER A 139 -6.65 19.77 33.53
CA SER A 139 -7.29 21.06 33.80
C SER A 139 -8.81 20.91 33.90
N LYS A 140 -9.46 21.78 34.70
CA LYS A 140 -10.93 21.77 34.85
C LYS A 140 -11.66 21.90 33.51
N GLY A 141 -11.14 22.73 32.58
CA GLY A 141 -11.71 22.88 31.24
C GLY A 141 -11.57 21.63 30.37
N THR A 142 -10.46 20.89 30.51
CA THR A 142 -10.27 19.61 29.83
C THR A 142 -11.24 18.55 30.35
N VAL A 143 -11.40 18.45 31.67
CA VAL A 143 -12.36 17.51 32.27
C VAL A 143 -13.79 17.86 31.88
N TRP A 144 -14.18 19.13 31.97
CA TRP A 144 -15.52 19.59 31.59
C TRP A 144 -15.85 19.21 30.14
N ARG A 145 -14.94 19.50 29.20
CA ARG A 145 -15.14 19.16 27.78
C ARG A 145 -15.30 17.65 27.55
N LEU A 146 -14.49 16.84 28.24
CA LEU A 146 -14.53 15.37 28.13
C LEU A 146 -15.65 14.73 28.96
N TRP A 147 -16.33 15.50 29.81
CA TRP A 147 -17.42 15.02 30.66
C TRP A 147 -18.70 14.74 29.88
N GLU A 148 -18.94 15.54 28.83
CA GLU A 148 -20.17 15.56 28.03
C GLU A 148 -19.95 15.15 26.57
N ARG A 149 -18.75 15.40 26.00
CA ARG A 149 -18.51 15.18 24.57
C ARG A 149 -17.39 14.17 24.31
N GLU A 150 -17.66 13.21 23.43
CA GLU A 150 -16.64 12.31 22.90
C GLU A 150 -15.75 13.05 21.88
N PRO A 151 -14.41 13.01 22.03
CA PRO A 151 -13.51 13.62 21.07
C PRO A 151 -13.48 12.83 19.77
N GLY A 152 -13.65 13.53 18.63
CA GLY A 152 -13.62 12.93 17.29
C GLY A 152 -14.99 12.69 16.65
N VAL A 153 -16.08 13.08 17.32
CA VAL A 153 -17.45 13.15 16.76
C VAL A 153 -17.87 14.59 16.49
#